data_AF-A0A1R1ES70-F1
#
_entry.id   AF-A0A1R1ES70-F1
#
_cell.length_a   1.000
_cell.length_b   1.000
_cell.length_c   1.000
_cell.angle_alpha   90.00
_cell.angle_beta   90.00
_cell.angle_gamma   90.00
#
_symmetry.space_group_name_H-M   'P 1'
#
loop_
_entity.id
_entity.type
_entity.pdbx_description
1 polymer ?
#
loop_
_entity_poly.entity_id
_entity_poly.type
_entity_poly.pdbx_seq_one_letter_code
_entity_poly.pdbx_strand_id
1 'polypeptide(L)' 'MTVKAQTHFVWTEKAEKENPQRSKAGVPIWPHYMYEAPVKWLEDGIIIDSSEFQRSGQLDLFDIL' A
#
# COMPACT_ATOMS: atom_id res chain seq x y z
N MET A 1 1.39 -15.08 -10.59
CA MET A 1 0.58 -15.40 -9.41
C MET A 1 -0.04 -14.11 -8.88
N THR A 2 -1.24 -14.19 -8.31
CA THR A 2 -1.93 -13.07 -7.65
C THR A 2 -1.97 -13.31 -6.14
N VAL A 3 -2.07 -12.22 -5.37
CA VAL A 3 -2.21 -12.20 -3.91
C VAL A 3 -3.51 -11.50 -3.58
N LYS A 4 -4.21 -12.00 -2.56
CA LYS A 4 -5.45 -11.40 -2.06
C LYS A 4 -5.15 -10.48 -0.89
N ALA A 5 -5.78 -9.31 -0.88
CA ALA A 5 -5.74 -8.40 0.26
C ALA A 5 -6.58 -8.97 1.40
N GLN A 6 -6.20 -8.64 2.64
CA GLN A 6 -7.04 -8.87 3.81
C GLN A 6 -8.17 -7.83 3.86
N THR A 7 -7.84 -6.57 3.54
CA THR A 7 -8.81 -5.48 3.48
C THR A 7 -8.93 -4.95 2.05
N HIS A 8 -7.96 -4.16 1.60
CA HIS A 8 -7.79 -3.70 0.23
C HIS A 8 -6.36 -3.21 0.06
N PHE A 9 -5.82 -3.30 -1.16
CA PHE A 9 -4.51 -2.78 -1.48
C PHE A 9 -4.55 -1.26 -1.66
N VAL A 10 -3.53 -0.60 -1.11
CA VAL A 10 -3.26 0.83 -1.28
C VAL A 10 -1.87 1.00 -1.89
N TRP A 11 -1.65 2.14 -2.57
CA TRP A 11 -0.34 2.50 -3.07
C TRP A 11 0.62 2.80 -1.90
N THR A 12 1.88 2.40 -2.03
CA THR A 12 2.94 2.78 -1.09
C THR A 12 3.55 4.13 -1.48
N GLU A 13 4.37 4.70 -0.59
CA GLU A 13 5.18 5.89 -0.90
C GLU A 13 6.15 5.65 -2.07
N LYS A 14 6.59 4.40 -2.27
CA LYS A 14 7.43 4.04 -3.42
C LYS A 14 6.66 4.21 -4.73
N ALA A 15 5.42 3.72 -4.78
CA ALA A 15 4.56 3.88 -5.95
C ALA A 15 4.27 5.35 -6.26
N GLU A 16 4.06 6.18 -5.23
CA GLU A 16 3.89 7.62 -5.40
C GLU A 16 5.16 8.30 -5.92
N LYS A 17 6.35 7.91 -5.47
CA LYS A 17 7.61 8.45 -6.00
C LYS A 17 7.84 8.05 -7.47
N GLU A 18 7.46 6.84 -7.85
CA GLU A 18 7.60 6.35 -9.22
C GLU A 18 6.56 6.97 -10.18
N ASN A 19 5.32 7.14 -9.73
CA ASN A 19 4.25 7.72 -10.55
C ASN A 19 3.25 8.56 -9.73
N PRO A 20 3.63 9.78 -9.33
CA PRO A 20 2.81 10.62 -8.46
C PRO A 20 1.50 11.09 -9.11
N GLN A 21 1.38 11.00 -10.43
CA GLN A 21 0.16 11.39 -11.15
C GLN A 21 -0.96 10.36 -11.03
N ARG A 22 -0.61 9.09 -10.77
CA ARG A 22 -1.58 7.97 -10.77
C ARG A 22 -1.58 7.16 -9.49
N SER A 23 -0.47 7.16 -8.76
CA SER A 23 -0.27 6.40 -7.53
C SER A 23 -0.03 7.38 -6.40
N LYS A 24 -0.85 7.32 -5.36
CA LYS A 24 -0.75 8.22 -4.21
C LYS A 24 -0.77 7.40 -2.93
N ALA A 25 0.23 7.56 -2.07
CA ALA A 25 0.41 6.69 -0.92
C ALA A 25 -0.82 6.71 0.00
N GLY A 26 -1.28 5.52 0.41
CA GLY A 26 -2.47 5.35 1.25
C GLY A 26 -3.80 5.49 0.49
N VAL A 27 -3.79 5.77 -0.81
CA VAL A 27 -4.99 5.73 -1.65
C VAL A 27 -5.15 4.31 -2.20
N PRO A 28 -6.39 3.78 -2.26
CA PRO A 28 -6.67 2.49 -2.88
C PRO A 28 -6.11 2.41 -4.29
N ILE A 29 -5.59 1.23 -4.65
CA ILE A 29 -5.18 0.97 -6.03
C ILE A 29 -6.39 0.86 -6.95
N TRP A 30 -6.16 0.59 -8.24
CA TRP A 30 -7.25 0.45 -9.20
C TRP A 30 -8.32 -0.56 -8.72
N PRO A 31 -9.63 -0.26 -8.86
CA PRO A 31 -10.71 -1.07 -8.28
C PRO A 31 -10.67 -2.56 -8.65
N HIS A 32 -10.18 -2.88 -9.84
CA HIS A 32 -10.08 -4.26 -10.33
C HIS A 32 -8.92 -5.04 -9.70
N TYR A 33 -7.92 -4.37 -9.13
CA TYR A 33 -6.84 -5.00 -8.36
C TYR A 33 -6.98 -4.82 -6.84
N MET A 34 -7.98 -4.06 -6.39
CA MET A 34 -8.15 -3.61 -5.01
C MET A 34 -8.12 -4.77 -3.99
N TYR A 35 -8.68 -5.92 -4.32
CA TYR A 35 -8.71 -7.10 -3.43
C TYR A 35 -7.81 -8.23 -3.90
N GLU A 36 -7.37 -8.19 -5.17
CA GLU A 36 -6.53 -9.22 -5.76
C GLU A 36 -5.56 -8.57 -6.75
N ALA A 37 -4.28 -8.57 -6.42
CA ALA A 37 -3.25 -7.91 -7.21
C ALA A 37 -2.13 -8.89 -7.57
N PRO A 38 -1.30 -8.60 -8.59
CA PRO A 38 -0.12 -9.41 -8.88
C PRO A 38 0.83 -9.46 -7.67
N VAL A 39 1.30 -10.66 -7.31
CA VAL A 39 2.26 -10.84 -6.19
C VAL A 39 3.51 -9.98 -6.39
N LYS A 40 3.93 -9.82 -7.64
CA LYS A 40 5.07 -8.98 -8.02
C LYS A 40 4.94 -7.54 -7.51
N TRP A 41 3.74 -6.96 -7.47
CA TRP A 41 3.57 -5.58 -6.96
C TRP A 41 3.77 -5.48 -5.45
N LEU A 42 3.41 -6.54 -4.71
CA LEU A 42 3.65 -6.63 -3.28
C LEU A 42 5.15 -6.85 -3.01
N GLU A 43 5.79 -7.76 -3.75
CA GLU A 43 7.24 -8.02 -3.68
C GLU A 43 8.08 -6.78 -4.07
N ASP A 44 7.64 -6.05 -5.10
CA ASP A 44 8.26 -4.80 -5.53
C ASP A 44 7.99 -3.66 -4.51
N GLY A 45 7.12 -3.86 -3.52
CA GLY A 45 6.78 -2.88 -2.50
C GLY A 45 6.03 -1.66 -3.05
N ILE A 46 5.30 -1.82 -4.16
CA ILE A 46 4.51 -0.78 -4.81
C ILE A 46 3.09 -0.72 -4.19
N ILE A 47 2.60 -1.87 -3.71
CA ILE A 47 1.32 -1.97 -3.00
C ILE A 47 1.53 -2.58 -1.62
N ILE A 48 0.62 -2.28 -0.70
CA ILE A 48 0.53 -2.90 0.62
C ILE A 48 -0.94 -2.98 1.02
N ASP A 49 -1.29 -3.91 1.91
CA ASP A 49 -2.64 -3.94 2.47
C ASP A 49 -2.90 -2.67 3.30
N SER A 50 -4.11 -2.10 3.19
CA SER A 50 -4.46 -0.88 3.92
C SER A 50 -4.33 -1.02 5.44
N SER A 51 -4.51 -2.23 5.96
CA SER A 51 -4.35 -2.52 7.40
C SER A 51 -2.88 -2.49 7.85
N GLU A 52 -1.94 -2.68 6.92
CA GLU A 52 -0.50 -2.65 7.17
C GLU A 52 0.14 -1.33 6.71
N PHE A 53 -0.62 -0.46 6.03
CA PHE A 53 -0.12 0.83 5.57
C PHE A 53 0.04 1.80 6.75
N GLN A 54 1.27 1.90 7.24
CA GLN A 54 1.68 2.96 8.15
C GLN A 54 2.36 4.06 7.35
N ARG A 55 1.76 5.24 7.32
CA ARG A 55 2.41 6.41 6.72
C ARG A 55 3.61 6.77 7.59
N SER A 56 4.79 6.88 6.99
CA SER A 56 6.00 7.27 7.71
C SER A 56 5.78 8.64 8.37
N GLY A 57 5.53 8.64 9.69
CA GLY A 57 5.05 9.80 10.43
C GLY A 57 4.02 9.47 11.52
N GLN A 58 3.37 8.31 11.45
CA GLN A 58 2.69 7.74 12.62
C GLN A 58 3.73 7.03 13.49
N LEU A 59 4.51 7.83 14.24
CA LEU A 59 5.11 7.35 15.47
C LEU A 59 3.95 6.87 16.34
N ASP A 60 3.85 5.57 16.55
CA ASP A 60 2.96 5.03 17.58
C ASP A 60 3.33 5.76 18.89
N LEU A 61 2.38 6.55 19.39
CA LEU A 61 2.47 7.30 20.65
C LEU A 61 2.68 6.41 21.89
N PHE A 62 3.00 5.13 21.69
CA PHE A 62 3.25 4.12 22.72
C PHE A 62 4.73 3.97 23.09
N ASP A 63 5.66 4.64 22.39
CA ASP A 63 7.10 4.63 22.75
C ASP A 63 7.49 5.69 23.81
N ILE A 64 6.51 6.32 24.47
CA ILE A 64 6.75 7.25 25.59
C ILE A 64 6.14 6.68 26.88
N LEU A 65 6.78 5.66 27.43
CA LEU A 65 6.59 5.22 28.83
C LEU A 65 7.93 5.22 29.56
#